data_AF-A0A0N4Z7H5-F1
#
_entry.id   AF-A0A0N4Z7H5-F1
#
_cell.length_a   1.000
_cell.length_b   1.000
_cell.length_c   1.000
_cell.angle_alpha   90.00
_cell.angle_beta   90.00
_cell.angle_gamma   90.00
#
_symmetry.space_group_name_H-M   'P 1'
#
loop_
_entity.id
_entity.type
_entity.pdbx_description
1 polymer ?
#
loop_
_entity_poly.entity_id
_entity_poly.type
_entity_poly.pdbx_seq_one_letter_code
_entity_poly.pdbx_strand_id
1 'polypeptide(L)'
;MIYKNIALFLFLVFFFIEKTSAEYSQRSRSKDLPYLFTGITVCNGSRMPGVKLELFTKYEINGYDVFLSYNYTDMNGVFTLKKYVGQKMQEDLMLYFYYNYSSKKPCYYPKNNPYIVNVSSLNCSRNGFTEGIRCQLKAELQNKTVGTVQYPLVSLFPNKTRRNYKIEKWDIKNSNISFFISKDFDNFSKVEERIINVIKEIENNTCIIFQQQNGTISGRHGINFKKSNECKNMRIGTKKGNSSQGIHLTEECATSIRTIRSLLHQALGHLPSVFREDRNKYVKVDFLYMNLSRVDSFNDNYTYRTENNYTGNFD
;
A
#
# COMPACT_ATOMS: atom_id res chain seq x y z
N MET A 1 37.33 -31.77 17.77
CA MET A 1 37.31 -30.29 17.83
C MET A 1 36.18 -29.79 16.93
N ILE A 2 34.99 -29.61 17.49
CA ILE A 2 33.81 -29.11 16.79
C ILE A 2 33.48 -27.76 17.42
N TYR A 3 33.73 -26.67 16.68
CA TYR A 3 33.31 -25.33 17.11
C TYR A 3 31.81 -25.17 16.83
N LYS A 4 31.02 -25.24 17.90
CA LYS A 4 29.62 -24.78 17.93
C LYS A 4 29.63 -23.25 17.99
N ASN A 5 29.31 -22.59 16.87
CA ASN A 5 28.94 -21.18 16.88
C ASN A 5 27.49 -21.03 17.36
N ILE A 6 27.33 -20.60 18.60
CA ILE A 6 26.08 -20.14 19.20
C ILE A 6 25.88 -18.69 18.75
N ALA A 7 24.97 -18.47 17.81
CA ALA A 7 24.46 -17.13 17.52
C ALA A 7 23.27 -16.84 18.45
N LEU A 8 23.59 -16.21 19.58
CA LEU A 8 22.64 -15.69 20.56
C LEU A 8 22.10 -14.34 20.02
N PHE A 9 20.87 -14.31 19.52
CA PHE A 9 20.19 -13.04 19.22
C PHE A 9 19.33 -12.64 20.42
N LEU A 10 19.91 -11.78 21.26
CA LEU A 10 19.22 -10.94 22.23
C LEU A 10 18.41 -9.88 21.47
N PHE A 11 17.08 -9.91 21.59
CA PHE A 11 16.26 -8.73 21.29
C PHE A 11 15.80 -8.10 22.61
N LEU A 12 16.45 -6.98 22.94
CA LEU A 12 15.98 -5.99 23.90
C LEU A 12 14.79 -5.25 23.29
N VAL A 13 13.66 -5.18 24.00
CA VAL A 13 12.58 -4.25 23.71
C VAL A 13 12.25 -3.50 25.00
N PHE A 14 12.41 -2.18 24.95
CA PHE A 14 12.03 -1.25 26.00
C PHE A 14 10.51 -1.11 26.06
N PHE A 15 9.92 -1.17 27.25
CA PHE A 15 8.55 -0.73 27.51
C PHE A 15 8.59 0.60 28.29
N PHE A 16 7.97 1.63 27.73
CA PHE A 16 7.54 2.81 28.50
C PHE A 16 6.08 2.58 28.89
N ILE A 17 5.81 2.47 30.19
CA ILE A 17 4.45 2.54 30.75
C ILE A 17 4.30 3.94 31.30
N GLU A 18 3.62 4.81 30.56
CA GLU A 18 3.14 6.08 31.13
C GLU A 18 1.72 5.88 31.63
N LYS A 19 1.62 5.64 32.94
CA LYS A 19 0.36 5.56 33.68
C LYS A 19 -0.14 6.99 33.90
N THR A 20 -1.13 7.44 33.13
CA THR A 20 -1.85 8.66 33.47
C THR A 20 -2.77 8.38 34.65
N SER A 21 -2.35 8.83 35.84
CA SER A 21 -3.19 8.85 37.04
C SER A 21 -4.24 9.93 36.89
N ALA A 22 -5.51 9.54 36.72
CA ALA A 22 -6.63 10.40 37.04
C ALA A 22 -7.24 9.88 38.35
N GLU A 23 -7.01 10.62 39.44
CA GLU A 23 -7.67 10.40 40.72
C GLU A 23 -9.16 10.77 40.64
N TYR A 24 -9.98 9.82 41.12
CA TYR A 24 -11.27 9.94 41.78
C TYR A 24 -12.49 10.61 41.09
N SER A 25 -13.54 9.79 40.87
CA SER A 25 -14.88 10.05 41.43
C SER A 25 -15.76 8.79 41.45
N GLN A 26 -16.50 8.62 42.55
CA GLN A 26 -17.25 7.44 42.97
C GLN A 26 -18.58 7.25 42.21
N ARG A 27 -18.60 6.20 41.39
CA ARG A 27 -19.69 5.24 41.03
C ARG A 27 -19.35 4.77 39.62
N SER A 28 -18.35 3.89 39.57
CA SER A 28 -17.79 3.32 38.34
C SER A 28 -18.82 2.46 37.64
N ARG A 29 -19.73 3.06 36.87
CA ARG A 29 -20.28 2.39 35.70
C ARG A 29 -19.07 2.05 34.84
N SER A 30 -18.84 0.74 34.62
CA SER A 30 -17.86 0.24 33.65
C SER A 30 -17.97 1.11 32.40
N LYS A 31 -16.92 1.89 32.12
CA LYS A 31 -16.89 2.70 30.91
C LYS A 31 -16.59 1.74 29.78
N ASP A 32 -17.61 1.35 29.03
CA ASP A 32 -17.41 0.58 27.82
C ASP A 32 -16.61 1.42 26.82
N LEU A 33 -15.48 0.88 26.36
CA LEU A 33 -14.63 1.57 25.39
C LEU A 33 -14.94 1.04 23.98
N PRO A 34 -15.07 1.93 22.98
CA PRO A 34 -15.25 1.54 21.59
C PRO A 34 -13.98 0.93 21.01
N TYR A 35 -14.09 -0.28 20.49
CA TYR A 35 -13.09 -0.92 19.64
C TYR A 35 -13.51 -0.86 18.18
N LEU A 36 -12.53 -0.60 17.31
CA LEU A 36 -12.65 -0.67 15.87
C LEU A 36 -11.54 -1.56 15.33
N PHE A 37 -11.89 -2.77 14.91
CA PHE A 37 -10.98 -3.70 14.25
C PHE A 37 -11.15 -3.57 12.75
N THR A 38 -10.10 -3.18 12.06
CA THR A 38 -10.10 -3.15 10.60
C THR A 38 -8.88 -3.89 10.08
N GLY A 39 -9.07 -4.70 9.04
CA GLY A 39 -7.98 -5.48 8.49
C GLY A 39 -8.37 -6.17 7.20
N ILE A 40 -7.42 -6.96 6.71
CA ILE A 40 -7.58 -7.75 5.50
C ILE A 40 -7.32 -9.22 5.78
N THR A 41 -8.05 -10.08 5.09
CA THR A 41 -7.84 -11.53 5.07
C THR A 41 -7.08 -11.90 3.80
N VAL A 42 -5.97 -12.63 3.97
CA VAL A 42 -5.12 -13.06 2.86
C VAL A 42 -4.80 -14.54 3.01
N CYS A 43 -4.96 -15.29 1.92
CA CYS A 43 -4.57 -16.69 1.80
C CYS A 43 -3.67 -16.85 0.58
N ASN A 44 -2.49 -17.44 0.78
CA ASN A 44 -1.46 -17.61 -0.27
C ASN A 44 -1.17 -16.30 -1.04
N GLY A 45 -1.15 -15.16 -0.33
CA GLY A 45 -0.91 -13.84 -0.93
C GLY A 45 -2.12 -13.20 -1.63
N SER A 46 -3.23 -13.92 -1.77
CA SER A 46 -4.47 -13.42 -2.38
C SER A 46 -5.50 -13.00 -1.33
N ARG A 47 -6.22 -11.91 -1.57
CA ARG A 47 -7.32 -11.45 -0.70
C ARG A 47 -8.46 -12.46 -0.70
N MET A 48 -9.06 -12.70 0.47
CA MET A 48 -10.15 -13.67 0.63
C MET A 48 -11.47 -13.00 1.01
N PRO A 49 -12.44 -12.89 0.09
CA PRO A 49 -13.76 -12.38 0.42
C PRO A 49 -14.61 -13.41 1.19
N GLY A 50 -15.70 -12.96 1.82
CA GLY A 50 -16.67 -13.84 2.50
C GLY A 50 -16.16 -14.60 3.73
N VAL A 51 -14.98 -14.28 4.26
CA VAL A 51 -14.51 -14.79 5.56
C VAL A 51 -15.38 -14.17 6.65
N LYS A 52 -16.02 -15.00 7.48
CA LYS A 52 -16.72 -14.59 8.69
C LYS A 52 -15.69 -14.33 9.79
N LEU A 53 -15.85 -13.23 10.50
CA LEU A 53 -15.09 -12.89 11.69
C LEU A 53 -16.03 -12.84 12.87
N GLU A 54 -15.60 -13.36 14.00
CA GLU A 54 -16.32 -13.26 15.25
C GLU A 54 -15.38 -12.77 16.34
N LEU A 55 -15.81 -11.77 17.09
CA LEU A 55 -15.11 -11.24 18.27
C LEU A 55 -15.70 -11.91 19.51
N PHE A 56 -14.82 -12.44 20.35
CA PHE A 56 -15.14 -13.07 21.62
C PHE A 56 -14.33 -12.45 22.75
N THR A 57 -14.74 -12.71 23.99
CA THR A 57 -13.96 -12.49 25.20
C THR A 57 -14.09 -13.71 26.10
N LYS A 58 -13.12 -13.96 26.97
CA LYS A 58 -13.30 -14.96 28.04
C LYS A 58 -14.15 -14.38 29.16
N TYR A 59 -15.00 -15.20 29.75
CA TYR A 59 -15.76 -14.86 30.95
C TYR A 59 -15.06 -15.44 32.19
N GLU A 60 -14.64 -14.58 33.11
CA GLU A 60 -13.79 -14.91 34.27
C GLU A 60 -14.30 -16.09 35.12
N ILE A 61 -15.62 -16.28 35.21
CA ILE A 61 -16.20 -17.20 36.20
C ILE A 61 -16.19 -18.66 35.73
N ASN A 62 -16.24 -18.93 34.41
CA ASN A 62 -16.41 -20.30 33.90
C ASN A 62 -15.50 -20.65 32.69
N GLY A 63 -14.64 -19.74 32.23
CA GLY A 63 -13.69 -20.01 31.14
C GLY A 63 -14.32 -20.21 29.75
N TYR A 64 -15.62 -19.96 29.59
CA TYR A 64 -16.29 -19.99 28.28
C TYR A 64 -16.06 -18.71 27.50
N ASP A 65 -15.98 -18.85 26.18
CA ASP A 65 -15.91 -17.73 25.26
C ASP A 65 -17.30 -17.10 25.08
N VAL A 66 -17.38 -15.80 25.31
CA VAL A 66 -18.60 -15.00 25.14
C VAL A 66 -18.52 -14.27 23.80
N PHE A 67 -19.48 -14.59 22.93
CA PHE A 67 -19.64 -13.93 21.64
C PHE A 67 -20.01 -12.45 21.83
N LEU A 68 -19.26 -11.55 21.18
CA LEU A 68 -19.48 -10.10 21.26
C LEU A 68 -20.06 -9.52 19.98
N SER A 69 -19.54 -9.91 18.82
CA SER A 69 -19.93 -9.37 17.51
C SER A 69 -19.38 -10.23 16.37
N TYR A 70 -19.98 -10.17 15.20
CA TYR A 70 -19.43 -10.78 13.99
C TYR A 70 -19.50 -9.82 12.81
N ASN A 71 -18.68 -10.06 11.80
CA ASN A 71 -18.82 -9.44 10.48
C ASN A 71 -18.29 -10.38 9.40
N TYR A 72 -18.40 -9.99 8.12
CA TYR A 72 -17.79 -10.67 7.00
C TYR A 72 -16.83 -9.74 6.28
N THR A 73 -15.81 -10.32 5.66
CA THR A 73 -14.98 -9.59 4.70
C THR A 73 -15.76 -9.31 3.42
N ASP A 74 -15.60 -8.12 2.87
CA ASP A 74 -16.16 -7.73 1.58
C ASP A 74 -15.49 -8.44 0.39
N MET A 75 -15.88 -8.07 -0.84
CA MET A 75 -15.31 -8.62 -2.09
C MET A 75 -13.80 -8.45 -2.23
N ASN A 76 -13.20 -7.52 -1.48
CA ASN A 76 -11.76 -7.24 -1.48
C ASN A 76 -11.05 -7.89 -0.29
N GLY A 77 -11.73 -8.74 0.48
CA GLY A 77 -11.17 -9.36 1.68
C GLY A 77 -10.95 -8.38 2.84
N VAL A 78 -11.59 -7.20 2.82
CA VAL A 78 -11.49 -6.20 3.89
C VAL A 78 -12.63 -6.41 4.88
N PHE A 79 -12.33 -6.32 6.18
CA PHE A 79 -13.36 -6.33 7.22
C PHE A 79 -13.22 -5.12 8.14
N THR A 80 -14.34 -4.72 8.74
CA THR A 80 -14.38 -3.73 9.82
C THR A 80 -15.37 -4.18 10.89
N LEU A 81 -14.92 -4.42 12.11
CA LEU A 81 -15.74 -4.82 13.24
C LEU A 81 -15.70 -3.72 14.30
N LYS A 82 -16.85 -3.15 14.65
CA LYS A 82 -16.98 -2.09 15.65
C LYS A 82 -17.77 -2.60 16.84
N LYS A 83 -17.21 -2.55 18.04
CA LYS A 83 -17.87 -3.03 19.27
C LYS A 83 -17.41 -2.25 20.49
N TYR A 84 -18.33 -1.89 21.38
CA TYR A 84 -18.00 -1.38 22.70
C TYR A 84 -17.70 -2.56 23.63
N VAL A 85 -16.57 -2.50 24.33
CA VAL A 85 -16.07 -3.56 25.21
C VAL A 85 -15.73 -2.94 26.57
N GLY A 86 -16.32 -3.48 27.64
CA GLY A 86 -16.02 -3.08 29.01
C GLY A 86 -14.55 -3.33 29.35
N GLN A 87 -13.95 -2.44 30.15
CA GLN A 87 -12.51 -2.43 30.42
C GLN A 87 -11.93 -3.78 30.86
N LYS A 88 -12.67 -4.52 31.70
CA LYS A 88 -12.24 -5.84 32.20
C LYS A 88 -12.15 -6.92 31.11
N MET A 89 -12.93 -6.80 30.04
CA MET A 89 -12.97 -7.79 28.95
C MET A 89 -11.90 -7.55 27.88
N GLN A 90 -11.14 -6.46 27.97
CA GLN A 90 -10.25 -6.02 26.89
C GLN A 90 -9.00 -6.89 26.75
N GLU A 91 -8.48 -7.43 27.86
CA GLU A 91 -7.27 -8.24 27.90
C GLU A 91 -7.48 -9.63 27.26
N ASP A 92 -8.74 -10.08 27.25
CA ASP A 92 -9.16 -11.42 26.83
C ASP A 92 -9.87 -11.44 25.46
N LEU A 93 -9.82 -10.34 24.71
CA LEU A 93 -10.45 -10.28 23.39
C LEU A 93 -9.81 -11.27 22.41
N MET A 94 -10.63 -12.03 21.71
CA MET A 94 -10.22 -13.01 20.71
C MET A 94 -10.98 -12.82 19.41
N LEU A 95 -10.28 -12.88 18.28
CA LEU A 95 -10.86 -12.86 16.94
C LEU A 95 -10.80 -14.26 16.34
N TYR A 96 -11.96 -14.75 15.95
CA TYR A 96 -12.16 -16.03 15.28
C TYR A 96 -12.47 -15.77 13.81
N PHE A 97 -11.83 -16.52 12.92
CA PHE A 97 -12.02 -16.42 11.48
C PHE A 97 -12.56 -17.75 10.95
N TYR A 98 -13.71 -17.70 10.31
CA TYR A 98 -14.36 -18.84 9.67
C TYR A 98 -14.50 -18.57 8.18
N TYR A 99 -14.03 -19.49 7.36
CA TYR A 99 -14.20 -19.40 5.91
C TYR A 99 -15.00 -20.59 5.43
N ASN A 100 -16.22 -20.34 4.94
CA ASN A 100 -17.10 -21.39 4.45
C ASN A 100 -16.92 -21.53 2.94
N TYR A 101 -16.27 -22.61 2.53
CA TYR A 101 -15.84 -22.84 1.15
C TYR A 101 -17.03 -23.20 0.25
N SER A 102 -17.46 -22.28 -0.63
CA SER A 102 -18.44 -22.57 -1.69
C SER A 102 -17.77 -22.66 -3.07
N SER A 103 -17.40 -23.90 -3.42
CA SER A 103 -17.56 -24.56 -4.74
C SER A 103 -16.85 -24.08 -6.03
N LYS A 104 -15.85 -23.19 -6.07
CA LYS A 104 -15.24 -22.82 -7.38
C LYS A 104 -13.72 -22.85 -7.62
N LYS A 105 -12.82 -23.24 -6.68
CA LYS A 105 -11.43 -23.71 -7.02
C LYS A 105 -10.62 -24.15 -5.77
N PRO A 106 -9.83 -25.24 -5.84
CA PRO A 106 -9.41 -26.05 -4.69
C PRO A 106 -8.28 -25.40 -3.88
N CYS A 107 -8.61 -24.90 -2.70
CA CYS A 107 -7.71 -25.00 -1.56
C CYS A 107 -8.20 -26.21 -0.76
N TYR A 108 -7.48 -27.33 -0.83
CA TYR A 108 -7.83 -28.58 -0.13
C TYR A 108 -7.60 -28.40 1.37
N TYR A 109 -8.66 -28.13 2.15
CA TYR A 109 -8.54 -28.14 3.62
C TYR A 109 -9.77 -28.75 4.31
N PRO A 110 -9.56 -29.44 5.45
CA PRO A 110 -10.60 -30.10 6.21
C PRO A 110 -11.51 -29.09 6.90
N LYS A 111 -12.80 -29.46 7.00
CA LYS A 111 -13.87 -28.69 7.62
C LYS A 111 -13.50 -28.20 9.04
N ASN A 112 -13.88 -26.94 9.30
CA ASN A 112 -14.33 -26.41 10.60
C ASN A 112 -13.35 -25.97 11.69
N ASN A 113 -12.03 -25.94 11.49
CA ASN A 113 -11.17 -25.36 12.53
C ASN A 113 -11.04 -23.83 12.34
N PRO A 114 -11.60 -23.00 13.24
CA PRO A 114 -11.44 -21.57 13.16
C PRO A 114 -9.97 -21.19 13.38
N TYR A 115 -9.52 -20.19 12.64
CA TYR A 115 -8.26 -19.52 12.96
C TYR A 115 -8.52 -18.51 14.09
N ILE A 116 -7.74 -18.58 15.17
CA ILE A 116 -7.96 -17.80 16.38
C ILE A 116 -6.76 -16.89 16.62
N VAL A 117 -7.01 -15.61 16.88
CA VAL A 117 -5.97 -14.61 17.21
C VAL A 117 -6.37 -13.87 18.47
N ASN A 118 -5.47 -13.82 19.45
CA ASN A 118 -5.65 -12.99 20.62
C ASN A 118 -5.42 -11.50 20.26
N VAL A 119 -6.39 -10.65 20.54
CA VAL A 119 -6.34 -9.21 20.27
C VAL A 119 -5.25 -8.50 21.07
N SER A 120 -5.02 -8.88 22.33
CA SER A 120 -3.95 -8.28 23.15
C SER A 120 -2.54 -8.63 22.62
N SER A 121 -2.44 -9.63 21.74
CA SER A 121 -1.20 -10.03 21.05
C SER A 121 -0.96 -9.33 19.71
N LEU A 122 -1.81 -8.37 19.29
CA LEU A 122 -1.76 -7.72 17.97
C LEU A 122 -0.55 -6.77 17.73
N ASN A 123 0.53 -6.87 18.52
CA ASN A 123 1.88 -6.44 18.12
C ASN A 123 2.46 -7.42 17.07
N CYS A 124 1.75 -7.57 15.94
CA CYS A 124 1.89 -8.71 15.03
C CYS A 124 3.26 -8.84 14.35
N SER A 125 4.08 -9.77 14.84
CA SER A 125 5.18 -10.41 14.11
C SER A 125 5.02 -11.93 13.97
N ARG A 126 3.93 -12.53 14.48
CA ARG A 126 3.81 -13.98 14.62
C ARG A 126 3.03 -14.63 13.47
N ASN A 127 3.78 -15.32 12.60
CA ASN A 127 3.26 -16.37 11.72
C ASN A 127 2.71 -17.52 12.59
N GLY A 128 1.40 -17.74 12.58
CA GLY A 128 0.82 -19.00 13.08
C GLY A 128 0.90 -20.06 11.99
N PHE A 129 1.52 -21.20 12.28
CA PHE A 129 1.50 -22.37 11.40
C PHE A 129 0.23 -23.16 11.67
N THR A 130 -0.73 -23.10 10.76
CA THR A 130 -1.68 -24.21 10.55
C THR A 130 -1.13 -25.04 9.40
N GLU A 131 -0.93 -26.33 9.61
CA GLU A 131 -0.34 -27.26 8.64
C GLU A 131 -0.93 -27.04 7.23
N GLY A 132 -0.16 -26.34 6.38
CA GLY A 132 -0.47 -26.10 4.97
C GLY A 132 -0.74 -24.66 4.52
N ILE A 133 -1.17 -23.72 5.38
CA ILE A 133 -1.45 -22.32 4.95
C ILE A 133 -0.84 -21.29 5.88
N ARG A 134 -0.13 -20.30 5.30
CA ARG A 134 0.27 -19.06 5.97
C ARG A 134 -0.80 -17.99 5.74
N CYS A 135 -1.83 -17.96 6.57
CA CYS A 135 -2.75 -16.82 6.63
C CYS A 135 -2.08 -15.70 7.44
N GLN A 136 -1.95 -14.51 6.85
CA GLN A 136 -1.42 -13.34 7.54
C GLN A 136 -2.55 -12.35 7.77
N LEU A 137 -2.87 -12.09 9.04
CA LEU A 137 -3.68 -10.94 9.41
C LEU A 137 -2.79 -9.70 9.31
N LYS A 138 -3.12 -8.81 8.39
CA LYS A 138 -2.55 -7.47 8.35
C LYS A 138 -3.67 -6.52 8.77
N ALA A 139 -3.64 -6.08 10.01
CA ALA A 139 -4.63 -5.16 10.56
C ALA A 139 -4.05 -3.74 10.54
N GLU A 140 -4.87 -2.77 10.15
CA GLU A 140 -4.57 -1.35 10.34
C GLU A 140 -5.51 -0.86 11.44
N LEU A 141 -4.95 -0.51 12.59
CA LEU A 141 -5.67 0.28 13.57
C LEU A 141 -5.70 1.71 13.06
N GLN A 142 -6.73 2.04 12.26
CA GLN A 142 -6.92 3.40 11.82
C GLN A 142 -7.20 4.28 13.04
N ASN A 143 -6.48 5.39 13.14
CA ASN A 143 -6.71 6.43 14.12
C ASN A 143 -8.10 7.04 13.88
N LYS A 144 -9.14 6.45 14.45
CA LYS A 144 -10.42 7.12 14.66
C LYS A 144 -10.45 7.53 16.12
N THR A 145 -10.41 8.83 16.36
CA THR A 145 -10.90 9.40 17.60
C THR A 145 -12.31 8.86 17.82
N VAL A 146 -12.48 8.03 18.84
CA VAL A 146 -13.79 7.71 19.35
C VAL A 146 -13.89 8.40 20.71
N GLY A 147 -14.38 9.65 20.69
CA GLY A 147 -14.30 10.54 21.84
C GLY A 147 -12.93 11.25 21.93
N THR A 148 -12.38 11.37 23.15
CA THR A 148 -11.11 12.09 23.45
C THR A 148 -9.88 11.19 23.52
N VAL A 149 -10.02 9.87 23.30
CA VAL A 149 -8.93 8.90 23.48
C VAL A 149 -8.24 8.63 22.14
N GLN A 150 -6.92 8.82 22.13
CA GLN A 150 -6.04 8.59 20.98
C GLN A 150 -5.38 7.20 21.14
N TYR A 151 -5.57 6.33 20.14
CA TYR A 151 -5.06 4.95 20.20
C TYR A 151 -3.71 4.83 19.46
N PRO A 152 -2.79 3.95 19.92
CA PRO A 152 -1.51 3.73 19.26
C PRO A 152 -1.71 3.14 17.86
N LEU A 153 -0.99 3.70 16.89
CA LEU A 153 -1.04 3.30 15.48
C LEU A 153 -0.30 1.98 15.29
N VAL A 154 -1.00 0.90 14.97
CA VAL A 154 -0.37 -0.32 14.46
C VAL A 154 -0.32 -0.21 12.94
N SER A 155 0.84 0.21 12.44
CA SER A 155 1.10 0.30 11.00
C SER A 155 1.18 -1.10 10.38
N LEU A 156 0.48 -1.30 9.26
CA LEU A 156 0.59 -2.47 8.38
C LEU A 156 2.03 -2.72 7.86
N PHE A 157 2.93 -1.77 8.08
CA PHE A 157 4.27 -1.75 7.52
C PHE A 157 5.31 -1.74 8.65
N PRO A 158 6.00 -2.85 8.93
CA PRO A 158 7.14 -2.83 9.84
C PRO A 158 8.18 -1.85 9.29
N ASN A 159 8.85 -1.13 10.18
CA ASN A 159 9.95 -0.19 9.89
C ASN A 159 10.87 -0.74 8.79
N LYS A 160 10.69 -0.25 7.57
CA LYS A 160 11.55 -0.55 6.43
C LYS A 160 12.38 0.68 6.10
N THR A 161 13.61 0.43 5.69
CA THR A 161 14.60 1.42 5.27
C THR A 161 14.03 2.38 4.24
N ARG A 162 13.96 3.67 4.60
CA ARG A 162 13.59 4.76 3.68
C ARG A 162 14.55 4.75 2.48
N ARG A 163 14.02 4.61 1.27
CA ARG A 163 14.83 4.72 0.04
C ARG A 163 14.70 6.12 -0.52
N ASN A 164 15.80 6.87 -0.50
CA ASN A 164 15.86 8.20 -1.13
C ASN A 164 15.84 8.03 -2.66
N TYR A 165 14.81 8.53 -3.31
CA TYR A 165 14.75 8.60 -4.77
C TYR A 165 15.04 10.03 -5.22
N LYS A 166 16.18 10.25 -5.88
CA LYS A 166 16.49 11.52 -6.55
C LYS A 166 15.90 11.52 -7.96
N ILE A 167 15.12 12.55 -8.27
CA ILE A 167 14.63 12.81 -9.63
C ILE A 167 15.69 13.63 -10.34
N GLU A 168 16.30 13.07 -11.38
CA GLU A 168 17.22 13.82 -12.24
C GLU A 168 16.40 14.63 -13.26
N LYS A 169 16.75 15.90 -13.42
CA LYS A 169 16.07 16.83 -14.32
C LYS A 169 16.59 16.67 -15.74
N TRP A 170 15.71 16.90 -16.71
CA TRP A 170 16.11 17.05 -18.11
C TRP A 170 16.84 18.37 -18.30
N ASP A 171 17.93 18.37 -19.08
CA ASP A 171 18.59 19.61 -19.50
C ASP A 171 17.81 20.25 -20.66
N ILE A 172 16.69 20.88 -20.30
CA ILE A 172 15.79 21.55 -21.25
C ILE A 172 16.30 22.91 -21.72
N LYS A 173 17.33 23.48 -21.05
CA LYS A 173 17.89 24.78 -21.43
C LYS A 173 18.85 24.66 -22.61
N ASN A 174 19.60 23.56 -22.65
CA ASN A 174 20.65 23.37 -23.65
C ASN A 174 20.29 22.36 -24.74
N SER A 175 19.19 21.61 -24.61
CA SER A 175 18.82 20.57 -25.59
C SER A 175 17.33 20.27 -25.63
N ASN A 176 16.86 19.91 -26.83
CA ASN A 176 15.55 19.29 -27.03
C ASN A 176 15.55 17.85 -26.49
N ILE A 177 14.40 17.37 -26.05
CA ILE A 177 14.23 15.98 -25.62
C ILE A 177 13.98 15.10 -26.85
N SER A 178 14.97 14.27 -27.20
CA SER A 178 14.79 13.30 -28.27
C SER A 178 13.76 12.23 -27.89
N PHE A 179 12.84 11.90 -28.80
CA PHE A 179 11.91 10.78 -28.62
C PHE A 179 11.77 9.90 -29.86
N PHE A 180 11.40 8.64 -29.66
CA PHE A 180 11.14 7.67 -30.71
C PHE A 180 9.87 6.87 -30.37
N ILE A 181 9.06 6.57 -31.37
CA ILE A 181 7.86 5.73 -31.25
C ILE A 181 8.11 4.42 -32.00
N SER A 182 8.06 3.31 -31.28
CA SER A 182 8.22 1.98 -31.87
C SER A 182 7.10 1.67 -32.86
N LYS A 183 7.42 0.98 -33.95
CA LYS A 183 6.48 0.66 -35.04
C LYS A 183 5.71 -0.65 -34.85
N ASP A 184 5.91 -1.34 -33.73
CA ASP A 184 5.39 -2.67 -33.44
C ASP A 184 3.98 -2.68 -32.81
N PHE A 185 3.33 -1.52 -32.70
CA PHE A 185 1.92 -1.40 -32.29
C PHE A 185 0.96 -1.85 -33.40
N ASP A 186 -0.12 -2.53 -33.03
CA ASP A 186 -1.08 -3.10 -33.98
C ASP A 186 -1.76 -2.01 -34.82
N ASN A 187 -2.02 -0.84 -34.22
CA ASN A 187 -2.52 0.34 -34.90
C ASN A 187 -1.56 1.52 -34.78
N PHE A 188 -0.34 1.33 -35.31
CA PHE A 188 0.75 2.31 -35.20
C PHE A 188 0.32 3.74 -35.56
N SER A 189 -0.40 3.95 -36.67
CA SER A 189 -0.81 5.29 -37.09
C SER A 189 -1.65 6.03 -36.03
N LYS A 190 -2.63 5.36 -35.40
CA LYS A 190 -3.42 5.97 -34.31
C LYS A 190 -2.61 6.15 -33.03
N VAL A 191 -1.67 5.25 -32.74
CA VAL A 191 -0.80 5.37 -31.56
C VAL A 191 0.17 6.55 -31.72
N GLU A 192 0.78 6.67 -32.90
CA GLU A 192 1.64 7.78 -33.27
C GLU A 192 0.89 9.11 -33.16
N GLU A 193 -0.29 9.22 -33.76
CA GLU A 193 -1.14 10.42 -33.68
C GLU A 193 -1.39 10.84 -32.22
N ARG A 194 -1.78 9.89 -31.36
CA ARG A 194 -2.04 10.18 -29.93
C ARG A 194 -0.81 10.62 -29.18
N ILE A 195 0.34 9.96 -29.39
CA ILE A 195 1.60 10.33 -28.73
C ILE A 195 2.03 11.72 -29.19
N ILE A 196 1.96 12.00 -30.49
CA ILE A 196 2.28 13.32 -31.06
C ILE A 196 1.35 14.41 -30.51
N ASN A 197 0.04 14.12 -30.38
CA ASN A 197 -0.90 15.07 -29.79
C ASN A 197 -0.55 15.41 -28.33
N VAL A 198 -0.18 14.41 -27.52
CA VAL A 198 0.28 14.64 -26.14
C VAL A 198 1.58 15.45 -26.09
N ILE A 199 2.53 15.16 -26.99
CA ILE A 199 3.79 15.90 -27.08
C ILE A 199 3.52 17.36 -27.40
N LYS A 200 2.72 17.63 -28.44
CA LYS A 200 2.35 19.00 -28.85
C LYS A 200 1.61 19.75 -27.74
N GLU A 201 0.76 19.08 -26.98
CA GLU A 201 0.10 19.69 -25.83
C GLU A 201 1.11 20.18 -24.79
N ILE A 202 2.16 19.41 -24.51
CA ILE A 202 3.22 19.83 -23.58
C ILE A 202 4.05 20.98 -24.18
N GLU A 203 4.42 20.89 -25.46
CA GLU A 203 5.18 21.95 -26.14
C GLU A 203 4.41 23.28 -26.16
N ASN A 204 3.10 23.24 -26.40
CA ASN A 204 2.26 24.44 -26.47
C ASN A 204 2.04 25.11 -25.11
N ASN A 205 2.21 24.38 -23.99
CA ASN A 205 1.92 24.88 -22.64
C ASN A 205 3.17 25.01 -21.76
N THR A 206 4.35 24.69 -22.28
CA THR A 206 5.60 24.69 -21.51
C THR A 206 6.78 25.17 -22.36
N CYS A 207 7.95 25.29 -21.76
CA CYS A 207 9.20 25.56 -22.49
C CYS A 207 9.91 24.27 -22.97
N ILE A 208 9.29 23.10 -22.80
CA ILE A 208 9.88 21.81 -23.18
C ILE A 208 9.66 21.60 -24.67
N ILE A 209 10.73 21.29 -25.40
CA ILE A 209 10.69 21.00 -26.84
C ILE A 209 11.16 19.57 -27.07
N PHE A 210 10.46 18.85 -27.95
CA PHE A 210 10.76 17.48 -28.30
C PHE A 210 11.30 17.38 -29.73
N GLN A 211 12.12 16.37 -29.97
CA GLN A 211 12.64 16.08 -31.31
C GLN A 211 12.45 14.61 -31.65
N GLN A 212 11.54 14.33 -32.59
CA GLN A 212 11.29 12.97 -33.06
C GLN A 212 12.53 12.41 -33.76
N GLN A 213 12.83 11.15 -33.48
CA GLN A 213 13.90 10.39 -34.10
C GLN A 213 13.29 9.28 -34.95
N ASN A 214 13.95 8.92 -36.04
CA ASN A 214 13.48 7.87 -36.95
C ASN A 214 13.76 6.45 -36.43
N GLY A 215 14.62 6.32 -35.43
CA GLY A 215 15.04 5.04 -34.87
C GLY A 215 15.17 5.08 -33.35
N THR A 216 15.21 3.88 -32.76
CA THR A 216 15.39 3.70 -31.32
C THR A 216 16.59 4.47 -30.80
N ILE A 217 16.37 5.26 -29.76
CA ILE A 217 17.43 6.05 -29.13
C ILE A 217 18.25 5.12 -28.23
N SER A 218 19.55 5.04 -28.47
CA SER A 218 20.54 4.32 -27.66
C SER A 218 21.76 5.21 -27.41
N GLY A 219 22.49 4.98 -26.32
CA GLY A 219 23.75 5.70 -26.01
C GLY A 219 23.65 7.19 -25.69
N ARG A 220 22.44 7.76 -25.64
CA ARG A 220 22.17 9.15 -25.25
C ARG A 220 20.83 9.28 -24.54
N HIS A 221 20.61 10.40 -23.87
CA HIS A 221 19.32 10.71 -23.24
C HIS A 221 18.21 10.84 -24.28
N GLY A 222 17.03 10.33 -23.93
CA GLY A 222 15.85 10.37 -24.78
C GLY A 222 14.80 9.37 -24.33
N ILE A 223 13.62 9.48 -24.93
CA ILE A 223 12.43 8.70 -24.57
C ILE A 223 12.05 7.77 -25.72
N ASN A 224 11.97 6.47 -25.46
CA ASN A 224 11.46 5.50 -26.42
C ASN A 224 10.06 5.04 -25.98
N PHE A 225 9.03 5.31 -26.76
CA PHE A 225 7.71 4.70 -26.58
C PHE A 225 7.74 3.29 -27.18
N LYS A 226 7.57 2.28 -26.34
CA LYS A 226 7.73 0.86 -26.71
C LYS A 226 6.46 0.09 -26.41
N LYS A 227 6.07 -0.81 -27.33
CA LYS A 227 5.06 -1.81 -27.03
C LYS A 227 5.57 -2.76 -25.95
N SER A 228 4.70 -3.13 -25.03
CA SER A 228 5.02 -4.01 -23.91
C SER A 228 3.76 -4.70 -23.40
N ASN A 229 3.92 -5.73 -22.58
CA ASN A 229 2.84 -6.33 -21.80
C ASN A 229 2.48 -5.52 -20.54
N GLU A 230 3.20 -4.44 -20.28
CA GLU A 230 3.00 -3.56 -19.15
C GLU A 230 2.80 -2.11 -19.57
N CYS A 231 2.08 -1.38 -18.74
CA CYS A 231 1.79 0.04 -18.93
C CYS A 231 2.48 0.83 -17.83
N LYS A 232 3.72 1.26 -18.09
CA LYS A 232 4.56 1.92 -17.08
C LYS A 232 5.65 2.77 -17.70
N ASN A 233 6.06 3.77 -16.95
CA ASN A 233 7.27 4.52 -17.22
C ASN A 233 8.45 3.86 -16.50
N MET A 234 9.60 3.72 -17.19
CA MET A 234 10.78 3.08 -16.58
C MET A 234 11.44 3.93 -15.49
N ARG A 235 11.38 5.27 -15.61
CA ARG A 235 12.08 6.19 -14.70
C ARG A 235 11.39 7.54 -14.61
N ILE A 236 11.23 8.05 -13.40
CA ILE A 236 10.72 9.41 -13.16
C ILE A 236 11.88 10.39 -13.34
N GLY A 237 11.69 11.38 -14.21
CA GLY A 237 12.75 12.26 -14.69
C GLY A 237 13.70 11.54 -15.65
N THR A 238 14.85 12.15 -15.89
CA THR A 238 15.87 11.61 -16.79
C THR A 238 16.58 10.41 -16.15
N LYS A 239 16.87 9.39 -16.95
CA LYS A 239 17.71 8.27 -16.52
C LYS A 239 19.16 8.72 -16.34
N LYS A 240 19.78 8.32 -15.23
CA LYS A 240 21.20 8.62 -14.92
C LYS A 240 22.13 7.98 -15.97
N GLY A 241 23.17 8.72 -16.35
CA GLY A 241 24.13 8.34 -17.38
C GLY A 241 23.55 8.49 -18.79
N ASN A 242 24.41 8.55 -19.81
CA ASN A 242 24.06 8.78 -21.21
C ASN A 242 23.27 7.60 -21.81
N SER A 243 22.03 7.43 -21.38
CA SER A 243 21.17 6.34 -21.80
C SER A 243 19.72 6.81 -21.90
N SER A 244 19.01 6.20 -22.84
CA SER A 244 17.61 6.44 -23.05
C SER A 244 16.76 5.67 -22.05
N GLN A 245 15.51 6.06 -21.93
CA GLN A 245 14.51 5.38 -21.10
C GLN A 245 13.27 5.01 -21.92
N GLY A 246 12.57 3.99 -21.47
CA GLY A 246 11.34 3.52 -22.09
C GLY A 246 10.10 4.06 -21.39
N ILE A 247 9.10 4.44 -22.18
CA ILE A 247 7.70 4.44 -21.78
C ILE A 247 7.09 3.19 -22.39
N HIS A 248 6.69 2.24 -21.56
CA HIS A 248 6.13 0.96 -21.97
C HIS A 248 4.61 1.08 -22.01
N LEU A 249 4.03 0.70 -23.14
CA LEU A 249 2.60 0.78 -23.40
C LEU A 249 2.10 -0.59 -23.86
N THR A 250 1.02 -1.06 -23.26
CA THR A 250 0.16 -2.08 -23.85
C THR A 250 -0.65 -1.47 -25.00
N GLU A 251 -1.25 -2.30 -25.85
CA GLU A 251 -2.19 -1.84 -26.89
C GLU A 251 -3.31 -1.00 -26.28
N GLU A 252 -3.91 -1.48 -25.19
CA GLU A 252 -4.94 -0.75 -24.44
C GLU A 252 -4.42 0.61 -23.95
N CYS A 253 -3.24 0.66 -23.33
CA CYS A 253 -2.70 1.91 -22.82
C CYS A 253 -2.35 2.92 -23.91
N ALA A 254 -1.94 2.44 -25.09
CA ALA A 254 -1.67 3.28 -26.25
C ALA A 254 -2.96 3.89 -26.85
N THR A 255 -4.15 3.41 -26.45
CA THR A 255 -5.43 4.05 -26.83
C THR A 255 -5.80 5.26 -25.98
N SER A 256 -5.22 5.39 -24.79
CA SER A 256 -5.60 6.42 -23.82
C SER A 256 -4.62 7.59 -23.83
N ILE A 257 -5.04 8.73 -24.39
CA ILE A 257 -4.30 10.00 -24.33
C ILE A 257 -3.96 10.36 -22.88
N ARG A 258 -4.91 10.17 -21.95
CA ARG A 258 -4.70 10.42 -20.51
C ARG A 258 -3.57 9.58 -19.94
N THR A 259 -3.49 8.31 -20.33
CA THR A 259 -2.45 7.40 -19.84
C THR A 259 -1.09 7.77 -20.41
N ILE A 260 -1.00 8.01 -21.73
CA ILE A 260 0.23 8.45 -22.40
C ILE A 260 0.73 9.75 -21.77
N ARG A 261 -0.16 10.74 -21.59
CA ARG A 261 0.12 12.01 -20.91
C ARG A 261 0.69 11.78 -19.52
N SER A 262 0.01 11.01 -18.67
CA SER A 262 0.47 10.72 -17.30
C SER A 262 1.88 10.09 -17.28
N LEU A 263 2.14 9.11 -18.15
CA LEU A 263 3.44 8.45 -18.22
C LEU A 263 4.55 9.37 -18.75
N LEU A 264 4.23 10.24 -19.71
CA LEU A 264 5.17 11.25 -20.21
C LEU A 264 5.49 12.31 -19.16
N HIS A 265 4.50 12.82 -18.41
CA HIS A 265 4.73 13.71 -17.28
C HIS A 265 5.65 13.08 -16.23
N GLN A 266 5.45 11.80 -15.90
CA GLN A 266 6.38 11.07 -15.04
C GLN A 266 7.79 11.01 -15.64
N ALA A 267 7.91 10.69 -16.93
CA ALA A 267 9.21 10.66 -17.60
C ALA A 267 9.91 12.03 -17.58
N LEU A 268 9.15 13.13 -17.58
CA LEU A 268 9.67 14.50 -17.44
C LEU A 268 10.05 14.88 -16.00
N GLY A 269 9.72 14.05 -15.00
CA GLY A 269 10.05 14.28 -13.60
C GLY A 269 8.88 14.75 -12.73
N HIS A 270 7.67 14.80 -13.29
CA HIS A 270 6.48 15.16 -12.53
C HIS A 270 5.95 13.95 -11.75
N LEU A 271 5.88 14.08 -10.43
CA LEU A 271 5.26 13.06 -9.57
C LEU A 271 3.75 13.28 -9.51
N PRO A 272 2.94 12.20 -9.52
CA PRO A 272 1.53 12.31 -9.18
C PRO A 272 1.32 13.00 -7.82
N SER A 273 0.34 13.91 -7.73
CA SER A 273 0.09 14.75 -6.54
C SER A 273 -0.14 13.95 -5.26
N VAL A 274 -0.67 12.73 -5.38
CA VAL A 274 -0.82 11.79 -4.26
C VAL A 274 0.52 11.33 -3.66
N PHE A 275 1.67 11.70 -4.22
CA PHE A 275 3.00 11.47 -3.62
C PHE A 275 3.61 12.72 -2.98
N ARG A 276 2.88 13.85 -2.94
CA ARG A 276 3.30 15.04 -2.20
C ARG A 276 3.39 14.75 -0.70
N GLU A 277 4.32 15.42 -0.03
CA GLU A 277 4.50 15.32 1.43
C GLU A 277 3.25 15.80 2.19
N ASP A 278 2.55 16.80 1.64
CA ASP A 278 1.36 17.40 2.25
C ASP A 278 0.04 16.73 1.80
N ARG A 279 0.08 15.62 1.04
CA ARG A 279 -1.11 14.95 0.49
C ARG A 279 -2.19 14.67 1.55
N ASN A 280 -1.78 14.31 2.76
CA ASN A 280 -2.68 13.90 3.84
C ASN A 280 -3.53 15.07 4.36
N LYS A 281 -3.23 16.32 3.97
CA LYS A 281 -4.08 17.49 4.22
C LYS A 281 -5.28 17.57 3.27
N TYR A 282 -5.20 16.93 2.09
CA TYR A 282 -6.19 17.08 1.01
C TYR A 282 -6.90 15.77 0.68
N VAL A 283 -6.19 14.64 0.75
CA VAL A 283 -6.73 13.32 0.39
C VAL A 283 -6.46 12.28 1.47
N LYS A 284 -7.44 11.39 1.67
CA LYS A 284 -7.26 10.18 2.47
C LYS A 284 -7.08 8.99 1.54
N VAL A 285 -5.95 8.32 1.64
CA VAL A 285 -5.68 7.08 0.91
C VAL A 285 -6.19 5.90 1.72
N ASP A 286 -7.08 5.09 1.14
CA ASP A 286 -7.56 3.88 1.80
C ASP A 286 -6.69 2.68 1.42
N PHE A 287 -5.64 2.46 2.21
CA PHE A 287 -4.66 1.39 1.99
C PHE A 287 -5.28 -0.01 2.06
N LEU A 288 -6.40 -0.16 2.76
CA LEU A 288 -7.09 -1.44 2.91
C LEU A 288 -7.64 -1.96 1.59
N TYR A 289 -7.88 -1.08 0.61
CA TYR A 289 -8.43 -1.45 -0.70
C TYR A 289 -7.36 -1.47 -1.80
N MET A 290 -6.11 -1.16 -1.48
CA MET A 290 -5.02 -1.17 -2.44
C MET A 290 -4.42 -2.56 -2.66
N ASN A 291 -3.89 -2.81 -3.86
CA ASN A 291 -3.07 -3.99 -4.08
C ASN A 291 -1.84 -3.95 -3.15
N LEU A 292 -1.68 -4.97 -2.30
CA LEU A 292 -0.66 -5.00 -1.25
C LEU A 292 0.77 -4.79 -1.77
N SER A 293 1.04 -5.24 -3.00
CA SER A 293 2.35 -5.03 -3.64
C SER A 293 2.63 -3.57 -4.00
N ARG A 294 1.59 -2.73 -4.10
CA ARG A 294 1.68 -1.31 -4.46
C ARG A 294 1.58 -0.38 -3.27
N VAL A 295 1.16 -0.87 -2.10
CA VAL A 295 1.02 -0.01 -0.91
C VAL A 295 2.36 0.54 -0.45
N ASP A 296 3.44 -0.25 -0.60
CA ASP A 296 4.80 0.20 -0.27
C ASP A 296 5.15 1.50 -1.01
N SER A 297 4.62 1.76 -2.22
CA SER A 297 4.85 2.99 -2.99
C SER A 297 4.20 4.24 -2.40
N PHE A 298 3.14 4.09 -1.60
CA PHE A 298 2.41 5.20 -0.96
C PHE A 298 2.74 5.37 0.53
N ASN A 299 3.49 4.43 1.10
CA ASN A 299 4.00 4.55 2.45
C ASN A 299 5.12 5.60 2.46
N ASP A 300 5.21 6.41 3.51
CA ASP A 300 6.17 7.52 3.66
C ASP A 300 7.66 7.09 3.64
N ASN A 301 7.91 5.79 3.40
CA ASN A 301 9.21 5.19 3.22
C ASN A 301 9.83 5.40 1.82
N TYR A 302 9.07 5.85 0.82
CA TYR A 302 9.63 6.46 -0.39
C TYR A 302 9.59 7.98 -0.26
N THR A 303 10.63 8.53 0.33
CA THR A 303 10.88 9.97 0.24
C THR A 303 11.49 10.24 -1.13
N TYR A 304 10.64 10.63 -2.08
CA TYR A 304 11.12 11.30 -3.28
C TYR A 304 11.77 12.60 -2.82
N ARG A 305 13.10 12.69 -2.88
CA ARG A 305 13.78 13.97 -2.67
C ARG A 305 13.60 14.78 -3.93
N THR A 306 12.48 15.47 -4.01
CA THR A 306 12.28 16.53 -4.98
C THR A 306 13.16 17.70 -4.55
N GLU A 307 14.06 18.16 -5.41
CA GLU A 307 14.90 19.33 -5.11
C GLU A 307 14.07 20.59 -4.83
N ASN A 308 12.82 20.61 -5.29
CA ASN A 308 11.86 21.66 -5.02
C ASN A 308 10.65 21.03 -4.31
N ASN A 309 10.38 21.44 -3.06
CA ASN A 309 9.08 21.19 -2.45
C ASN A 309 8.03 21.90 -3.30
N TYR A 310 7.06 21.17 -3.85
CA TYR A 310 5.95 21.77 -4.59
C TYR A 310 5.21 22.73 -3.64
N THR A 311 5.37 24.03 -3.84
CA THR A 311 4.73 25.09 -3.02
C THR A 311 3.36 25.50 -3.55
N GLY A 312 2.92 24.95 -4.68
CA GLY A 312 1.61 25.22 -5.27
C GLY A 312 0.45 24.53 -4.56
N ASN A 313 -0.77 24.93 -4.92
CA ASN A 313 -2.00 24.29 -4.48
C ASN A 313 -2.00 22.80 -4.83
N PHE A 314 -2.71 22.00 -4.04
CA PHE A 314 -2.94 20.60 -4.35
C PHE A 314 -3.96 20.47 -5.49
N ASP A 315 -3.57 19.77 -6.55
CA ASP A 315 -4.37 19.44 -7.73
C ASP A 315 -4.40 17.92 -7.89
#